data_AF-A0A226WLA0-F1
#
_entry.id   AF-A0A226WLA0-F1
#
_cell.length_a   1.000
_cell.length_b   1.000
_cell.length_c   1.000
_cell.angle_alpha   90.00
_cell.angle_beta   90.00
_cell.angle_gamma   90.00
#
_symmetry.space_group_name_H-M   'P 1'
#
loop_
_entity.id
_entity.type
_entity.pdbx_description
1 polymer ?
#
loop_
_entity_poly.entity_id
_entity_poly.type
_entity_poly.pdbx_seq_one_letter_code
_entity_poly.pdbx_strand_id
1 'polypeptide(L)'
;MLKGWISWAKRCRLEPFRRLATTLKERLPGVVRGMLDGRSNAYVEAMNGMLQQTKRAARGFRTVKNFVAIAYLRMSRLKHLPQNPLRPAAPRDQGIKRYRAGRQVPLKTA
;
A
#
# COMPACT_ATOMS: atom_id res chain seq x y z
N MET A 1 -2.67 -12.40 -34.32
CA MET A 1 -1.87 -11.21 -33.96
C MET A 1 -0.97 -11.39 -32.73
N LEU A 2 -1.49 -11.75 -31.54
CA LEU A 2 -0.69 -11.81 -30.29
C LEU A 2 0.54 -12.74 -30.32
N LYS A 3 0.40 -13.96 -30.87
CA LYS A 3 1.53 -14.91 -30.99
C LYS A 3 2.68 -14.37 -31.86
N GLY A 4 2.34 -13.63 -32.92
CA GLY A 4 3.32 -12.99 -33.80
C GLY A 4 4.09 -11.87 -33.08
N TRP A 5 3.38 -11.04 -32.32
CA TRP A 5 4.01 -10.01 -31.49
C TRP A 5 4.91 -10.60 -30.40
N ILE A 6 4.49 -11.66 -29.71
CA ILE A 6 5.33 -12.36 -28.71
C ILE A 6 6.62 -12.89 -29.35
N SER A 7 6.53 -13.47 -30.55
CA SER A 7 7.71 -13.95 -31.30
C SER A 7 8.69 -12.83 -31.68
N TRP A 8 8.17 -11.65 -32.06
CA TRP A 8 8.98 -10.47 -32.32
C TRP A 8 9.60 -9.90 -31.02
N ALA A 9 8.81 -9.74 -29.97
CA ALA A 9 9.24 -9.18 -28.69
C ALA A 9 10.32 -10.05 -28.01
N LYS A 10 10.29 -11.37 -28.20
CA LYS A 10 11.36 -12.28 -27.76
C LYS A 10 12.69 -12.08 -28.48
N ARG A 11 12.70 -11.53 -29.70
CA ARG A 11 13.90 -11.31 -30.52
C ARG A 11 14.40 -9.87 -30.47
N CYS A 12 13.67 -8.96 -29.83
CA CYS A 12 14.09 -7.57 -29.72
C CYS A 12 15.31 -7.43 -28.78
N ARG A 13 16.12 -6.39 -29.01
CA ARG A 13 17.35 -6.16 -28.23
C ARG A 13 17.06 -5.71 -26.79
N LEU A 14 15.87 -5.18 -26.52
CA LEU A 14 15.44 -4.73 -25.20
C LEU A 14 15.15 -5.92 -24.27
N GLU A 15 15.96 -6.08 -23.23
CA GLU A 15 15.80 -7.13 -22.20
C GLU A 15 14.42 -7.11 -21.51
N PRO A 16 13.84 -5.94 -21.18
CA PRO A 16 12.51 -5.88 -20.56
C PRO A 16 11.41 -6.53 -21.41
N PHE A 17 11.45 -6.32 -22.73
CA PHE A 17 10.48 -6.88 -23.67
C PHE A 17 10.66 -8.39 -23.86
N ARG A 18 11.91 -8.87 -23.88
CA ARG A 18 12.19 -10.31 -23.91
C ARG A 18 11.63 -11.02 -22.68
N ARG A 19 11.77 -10.42 -21.51
CA ARG A 19 11.20 -10.96 -20.26
C ARG A 19 9.68 -10.95 -20.27
N LEU A 20 9.07 -9.82 -20.62
CA LEU A 20 7.62 -9.70 -20.76
C LEU A 20 7.06 -10.75 -21.72
N ALA A 21 7.66 -10.90 -22.90
CA ALA A 21 7.21 -11.86 -23.91
C ALA A 21 7.36 -13.32 -23.44
N THR A 22 8.38 -13.62 -22.64
CA THR A 22 8.58 -14.95 -22.05
C THR A 22 7.51 -15.23 -21.01
N THR A 23 7.27 -14.30 -20.07
CA THR A 23 6.19 -14.42 -19.07
C THR A 23 4.82 -14.56 -19.72
N LEU A 24 4.53 -13.77 -20.75
CA LEU A 24 3.27 -13.85 -21.49
C LEU A 24 3.11 -15.18 -22.21
N LYS A 25 4.18 -15.76 -22.76
CA LYS A 25 4.14 -17.08 -23.40
C LYS A 25 3.82 -18.18 -22.37
N GLU A 26 4.46 -18.15 -21.22
CA GLU A 26 4.28 -19.15 -20.15
C GLU A 26 2.90 -19.07 -19.49
N ARG A 27 2.34 -17.86 -19.34
CA ARG A 27 1.08 -17.60 -18.65
C ARG A 27 -0.09 -17.30 -19.59
N LEU A 28 0.08 -17.51 -20.91
CA LEU A 28 -0.88 -17.10 -21.94
C LEU A 28 -2.33 -17.54 -21.68
N PRO A 29 -2.60 -18.79 -21.26
CA PRO A 29 -3.97 -19.23 -20.99
C PRO A 29 -4.64 -18.42 -19.87
N GLY A 30 -3.89 -18.06 -18.83
CA GLY A 30 -4.38 -17.26 -17.71
C GLY A 30 -4.68 -15.82 -18.10
N VAL A 31 -3.86 -15.23 -18.98
CA VAL A 31 -4.07 -13.87 -19.49
C VAL A 31 -5.34 -13.81 -20.35
N VAL A 32 -5.50 -14.76 -21.28
CA VAL A 32 -6.70 -14.82 -22.14
C VAL A 32 -7.96 -14.99 -21.29
N ARG A 33 -7.93 -15.90 -20.32
CA ARG A 33 -9.06 -16.10 -19.41
C ARG A 33 -9.36 -14.84 -18.59
N GLY A 34 -8.34 -14.18 -18.05
CA GLY A 34 -8.52 -12.92 -17.30
C GLY A 34 -9.13 -11.79 -18.14
N MET A 35 -8.75 -11.70 -19.41
CA MET A 35 -9.34 -10.73 -20.36
C MET A 35 -10.82 -11.05 -20.65
N LEU A 36 -11.16 -12.32 -20.83
CA LEU A 36 -12.53 -12.76 -21.09
C LEU A 36 -13.44 -12.64 -19.86
N ASP A 37 -12.89 -12.89 -18.68
CA ASP A 37 -13.65 -12.83 -17.42
C ASP A 37 -14.02 -11.39 -17.02
N GLY A 38 -13.44 -10.36 -17.67
CA GLY A 38 -13.76 -8.94 -17.42
C GLY A 38 -13.54 -8.48 -15.98
N ARG A 39 -12.78 -9.24 -15.19
CA ARG A 39 -12.63 -8.98 -13.75
C ARG A 39 -11.76 -7.76 -13.53
N SER A 40 -12.34 -6.73 -12.92
CA SER A 40 -11.62 -5.52 -12.53
C SER A 40 -10.58 -5.86 -11.47
N ASN A 41 -9.30 -5.58 -11.76
CA ASN A 41 -8.21 -5.70 -10.80
C ASN A 41 -8.27 -4.59 -9.73
N ALA A 42 -9.20 -3.62 -9.84
CA ALA A 42 -9.27 -2.46 -8.94
C ALA A 42 -9.41 -2.84 -7.46
N TYR A 43 -10.18 -3.90 -7.14
CA TYR A 43 -10.33 -4.36 -5.76
C TYR A 43 -9.02 -4.91 -5.19
N VAL A 44 -8.31 -5.75 -5.96
CA VAL A 44 -7.03 -6.34 -5.56
C VAL A 44 -5.96 -5.24 -5.43
N GLU A 45 -5.93 -4.27 -6.33
CA GLU A 45 -5.02 -3.13 -6.24
C GLU A 45 -5.34 -2.22 -5.04
N ALA A 46 -6.63 -1.99 -4.73
CA ALA A 46 -7.03 -1.26 -3.54
C ALA A 46 -6.57 -1.98 -2.25
N MET A 47 -6.73 -3.31 -2.20
CA MET A 47 -6.20 -4.13 -1.11
C MET A 47 -4.68 -4.06 -1.01
N ASN A 48 -3.96 -4.18 -2.14
CA ASN A 48 -2.50 -4.06 -2.18
C ASN A 48 -2.04 -2.69 -1.67
N GLY A 49 -2.70 -1.62 -2.07
CA GLY A 49 -2.45 -0.27 -1.57
C GLY A 49 -2.63 -0.18 -0.06
N MET A 50 -3.71 -0.74 0.47
CA MET A 50 -3.98 -0.76 1.92
C MET A 50 -2.94 -1.58 2.69
N LEU A 51 -2.51 -2.72 2.16
CA LEU A 51 -1.43 -3.54 2.74
C LEU A 51 -0.09 -2.81 2.74
N GLN A 52 0.26 -2.12 1.65
CA GLN A 52 1.50 -1.34 1.59
C GLN A 52 1.48 -0.15 2.56
N GLN A 53 0.36 0.55 2.68
CA GLN A 53 0.20 1.60 3.70
C GLN A 53 0.33 1.03 5.11
N THR A 54 -0.27 -0.14 5.35
CA THR A 54 -0.15 -0.85 6.62
C THR A 54 1.30 -1.22 6.89
N LYS A 55 2.02 -1.77 5.90
CA LYS A 55 3.44 -2.12 6.00
C LYS A 55 4.30 -0.91 6.33
N ARG A 56 4.02 0.24 5.71
CA ARG A 56 4.72 1.51 6.00
C ARG A 56 4.47 1.99 7.43
N ALA A 57 3.22 1.98 7.89
CA ALA A 57 2.86 2.28 9.28
C ALA A 57 3.46 1.25 10.25
N ALA A 58 3.65 0.03 9.78
CA ALA A 58 4.12 -1.12 10.54
C ALA A 58 5.64 -1.28 10.64
N ARG A 59 6.44 -0.39 10.03
CA ARG A 59 7.90 -0.44 10.11
C ARG A 59 8.46 -0.41 11.54
N GLY A 60 7.65 -0.06 12.54
CA GLY A 60 7.97 -0.14 13.97
C GLY A 60 7.55 -1.44 14.69
N PHE A 61 6.81 -2.36 14.05
CA PHE A 61 6.43 -3.62 14.67
C PHE A 61 7.55 -4.66 14.52
N ARG A 62 8.01 -5.19 15.65
CA ARG A 62 9.14 -6.12 15.75
C ARG A 62 8.92 -7.49 15.09
N THR A 63 7.69 -7.87 14.73
CA THR A 63 7.37 -9.24 14.27
C THR A 63 6.37 -9.28 13.11
N VAL A 64 6.45 -10.34 12.29
CA VAL A 64 5.51 -10.61 11.18
C VAL A 64 4.09 -10.88 11.70
N LYS A 65 3.95 -11.56 12.85
CA LYS A 65 2.65 -11.82 13.48
C LYS A 65 1.88 -10.53 13.75
N ASN A 66 2.57 -9.49 14.22
CA ASN A 66 1.97 -8.17 14.46
C ASN A 66 1.54 -7.49 13.16
N PHE A 67 2.33 -7.61 12.08
CA PHE A 67 1.94 -7.10 10.77
C PHE A 67 0.67 -7.77 10.24
N VAL A 68 0.58 -9.10 10.33
CA VAL A 68 -0.61 -9.86 9.92
C VAL A 68 -1.84 -9.42 10.73
N ALA A 69 -1.72 -9.31 12.05
CA ALA A 69 -2.82 -8.87 12.90
C ALA A 69 -3.34 -7.47 12.52
N ILE A 70 -2.44 -6.52 12.24
CA ILE A 70 -2.83 -5.15 11.86
C ILE A 70 -3.41 -5.11 10.46
N ALA A 71 -2.90 -5.92 9.53
CA ALA A 71 -3.48 -6.07 8.21
C ALA A 71 -4.93 -6.55 8.32
N TYR A 72 -5.20 -7.59 9.13
CA TYR A 72 -6.56 -8.03 9.42
C TYR A 72 -7.39 -6.91 10.04
N LEU A 73 -6.91 -6.24 11.09
CA LEU A 73 -7.64 -5.17 11.78
C LEU A 73 -8.00 -3.99 10.86
N ARG A 74 -7.10 -3.58 9.95
CA ARG A 74 -7.36 -2.49 9.00
C ARG A 74 -8.34 -2.89 7.90
N MET A 75 -8.30 -4.14 7.45
CA MET A 75 -9.11 -4.61 6.33
C MET A 75 -10.49 -5.15 6.75
N SER A 76 -10.66 -5.62 7.98
CA SER A 76 -11.88 -6.28 8.46
C SER A 76 -13.05 -5.34 8.76
N ARG A 77 -12.87 -4.01 8.67
CA ARG A 77 -13.91 -2.97 8.91
C ARG A 77 -14.78 -3.24 10.16
N LEU A 78 -14.16 -3.69 11.24
CA LEU A 78 -14.85 -3.98 12.50
C LEU A 78 -15.44 -2.68 13.07
N LYS A 79 -16.74 -2.69 13.37
CA LYS A 79 -17.49 -1.50 13.82
C LYS A 79 -17.48 -1.30 15.34
N HIS A 80 -17.14 -2.34 16.11
CA HIS A 80 -17.29 -2.38 17.58
C HIS A 80 -15.97 -2.66 18.30
N LEU A 81 -14.86 -2.11 17.80
CA LEU A 81 -13.58 -2.23 18.49
C LEU A 81 -13.57 -1.37 19.77
N PRO A 82 -12.98 -1.88 20.87
CA PRO A 82 -12.75 -1.08 22.05
C PRO A 82 -11.83 0.10 21.73
N GLN A 83 -11.98 1.20 22.47
CA GLN A 83 -11.15 2.38 22.29
C GLN A 83 -9.67 2.03 22.49
N ASN A 84 -8.79 2.58 21.64
CA ASN A 84 -7.36 2.31 21.70
C ASN A 84 -6.83 2.61 23.11
N PRO A 85 -6.26 1.62 23.83
CA PRO A 85 -5.76 1.82 25.19
C PRO A 85 -4.51 2.71 25.23
N LEU A 86 -3.85 2.93 24.09
CA LEU A 86 -2.70 3.81 23.97
C LEU A 86 -3.18 5.25 23.77
N ARG A 87 -2.88 6.11 24.75
CA ARG A 87 -3.10 7.56 24.63
C ARG A 87 -2.09 8.15 23.63
N PRO A 88 -2.50 9.09 22.75
CA PRO A 88 -1.56 9.88 21.97
C PRO A 88 -0.56 10.55 22.91
N ALA A 89 0.69 10.69 22.46
CA ALA A 89 1.67 11.46 23.20
C ALA A 89 1.18 12.90 23.38
N ALA A 90 1.38 13.46 24.58
CA ALA A 90 1.16 14.88 24.86
C ALA A 90 1.78 15.74 23.75
N PRO A 91 1.08 16.75 23.22
CA PRO A 91 1.66 17.70 22.30
C PRO A 91 2.96 18.27 22.88
N ARG A 92 4.01 18.41 22.05
CA ARG A 92 5.32 18.89 22.51
C ARG A 92 5.28 20.29 23.14
N ASP A 93 4.24 21.04 22.80
CA ASP A 93 3.94 22.39 23.26
C ASP A 93 2.95 22.43 24.43
N GLN A 94 2.47 21.27 24.91
CA GLN A 94 1.60 21.20 26.06
C GLN A 94 2.32 21.74 27.31
N GLY A 95 1.84 22.88 27.80
CA GLY A 95 2.46 23.60 28.93
C GLY A 95 3.58 24.58 28.55
N ILE A 96 3.96 24.69 27.27
CA ILE A 96 4.98 25.65 26.82
C ILE A 96 4.32 27.00 26.48
N LYS A 97 4.59 28.03 27.30
CA LYS A 97 4.23 29.42 26.98
C LYS A 97 5.34 30.04 26.12
N ARG A 98 5.04 30.41 24.88
CA ARG A 98 5.98 31.15 24.01
C ARG A 98 5.85 32.65 24.25
N TYR A 99 6.97 33.31 24.47
CA TYR A 99 7.04 34.77 24.58
C TYR A 99 7.81 35.34 23.39
N ARG A 100 7.32 36.44 22.81
CA ARG A 100 8.02 37.22 21.78
C ARG A 100 7.93 38.69 22.14
N ALA A 101 9.08 39.36 22.29
CA ALA A 101 9.15 40.76 22.72
C ALA A 101 8.31 41.05 23.98
N GLY A 102 8.40 40.17 24.99
CA GLY A 102 7.70 40.32 26.27
C GLY A 102 6.20 39.96 26.28
N ARG A 103 5.58 39.64 25.14
CA ARG A 103 4.17 39.22 25.07
C ARG A 103 4.01 37.73 24.79
N GLN A 104 3.03 37.11 25.43
CA GLN A 104 2.66 35.72 25.18
C GLN A 104 2.08 35.61 23.77
N VAL A 105 2.62 34.69 22.95
CA VAL A 105 2.14 34.42 21.60
C VAL A 105 1.31 33.14 21.64
N PRO A 106 0.06 33.14 21.17
CA PRO A 106 -0.73 31.93 21.07
C PRO A 106 -0.06 30.96 20.08
N LEU A 107 0.07 29.70 20.47
CA LEU A 107 0.48 28.63 19.57
C LEU A 107 -0.59 28.49 18.49
N LYS A 108 -0.20 28.57 17.21
CA LYS A 108 -1.14 28.30 16.11
C LYS A 108 -1.55 26.84 16.17
N THR A 109 -2.84 26.59 16.37
CA THR A 109 -3.45 25.27 16.20
C THR A 109 -3.28 24.84 14.75
N ALA A 110 -2.66 23.68 14.53
CA ALA A 110 -2.49 23.06 13.22
C ALA A 110 -3.72 22.22 12.85
#